data_AF-A0A7C8EVK6-F1
#
_entry.id   AF-A0A7C8EVK6-F1
#
_cell.length_a   1.000
_cell.length_b   1.000
_cell.length_c   1.000
_cell.angle_alpha   90.00
_cell.angle_beta   90.00
_cell.angle_gamma   90.00
#
_symmetry.space_group_name_H-M   'P 1'
#
loop_
_entity.id
_entity.type
_entity.pdbx_description
1 polymer ?
#
loop_
_entity_poly.entity_id
_entity_poly.type
_entity_poly.pdbx_seq_one_letter_code
_entity_poly.pdbx_strand_id
1 'polypeptide(L)'
;QIAVIDTSFISLKLVIPSVLNFLEAEAVLVALIKPQFEAGREHASKGAGVIRDPRIHEEVCDALAKFTAGLGFEVIGIIPFPILGPKGNREFLMAAVAPKHR
;
A
#
# COMPACT_ATOMS: atom_id res chain seq x y z
N GLN A 1 6.88 -11.17 14.20
CA GLN A 1 6.04 -11.73 13.12
C GLN A 1 6.16 -10.87 11.86
N ILE A 2 5.88 -11.39 10.67
CA ILE A 2 5.81 -10.60 9.42
C ILE A 2 4.51 -10.92 8.69
N ALA A 3 3.80 -9.88 8.22
CA ALA A 3 2.74 -10.01 7.23
C ALA A 3 3.17 -9.36 5.90
N VAL A 4 2.97 -10.11 4.81
CA VAL A 4 3.24 -9.65 3.46
C VAL A 4 1.91 -9.56 2.71
N ILE A 5 1.59 -8.40 2.14
CA ILE A 5 0.34 -8.17 1.42
C ILE A 5 0.64 -7.88 -0.04
N ASP A 6 0.21 -8.79 -0.90
CA ASP A 6 0.11 -8.61 -2.35
C ASP A 6 -1.31 -8.98 -2.79
N THR A 7 -2.16 -7.98 -2.94
CA THR A 7 -3.55 -8.15 -3.35
C THR A 7 -3.84 -7.37 -4.62
N SER A 8 -4.94 -7.71 -5.30
CA SER A 8 -5.40 -7.00 -6.51
C SER A 8 -6.88 -6.71 -6.41
N PHE A 9 -7.34 -5.67 -7.09
CA PHE A 9 -8.75 -5.24 -7.13
C PHE A 9 -9.35 -4.82 -5.78
N ILE A 10 -8.51 -4.62 -4.77
CA ILE A 10 -8.91 -4.16 -3.44
C ILE A 10 -7.89 -3.13 -2.94
N SER A 11 -8.37 -2.11 -2.22
CA SER A 11 -7.51 -1.13 -1.57
C SER A 11 -6.89 -1.70 -0.31
N LEU A 12 -5.61 -1.39 -0.08
CA LEU A 12 -4.91 -1.66 1.18
C LEU A 12 -5.60 -1.01 2.38
N LYS A 13 -6.39 0.06 2.18
CA LYS A 13 -7.21 0.67 3.24
C LYS A 13 -8.26 -0.28 3.82
N LEU A 14 -8.68 -1.28 3.06
CA LEU A 14 -9.58 -2.33 3.53
C LEU A 14 -8.82 -3.54 4.07
N VAL A 15 -7.71 -3.91 3.44
CA VAL A 15 -6.96 -5.12 3.79
C VAL A 15 -6.17 -4.94 5.09
N ILE A 16 -5.46 -3.83 5.25
CA ILE A 16 -4.56 -3.60 6.39
C ILE A 16 -5.32 -3.74 7.71
N PRO A 17 -6.46 -3.06 7.96
CA PRO A 17 -7.22 -3.19 9.20
C PRO A 17 -7.60 -4.64 9.56
N SER A 18 -7.98 -5.45 8.56
CA SER A 18 -8.32 -6.85 8.79
C SER A 18 -7.10 -7.69 9.17
N VAL A 19 -5.96 -7.46 8.51
CA VAL A 19 -4.69 -8.14 8.82
C VAL A 19 -4.22 -7.78 10.23
N LEU A 20 -4.45 -6.55 10.69
CA LEU A 20 -4.02 -6.11 12.03
C LEU A 20 -4.54 -7.00 13.15
N ASN A 21 -5.72 -7.60 13.00
CA ASN A 21 -6.32 -8.46 14.04
C ASN A 21 -5.50 -9.73 14.31
N PHE A 22 -4.58 -10.09 13.41
CA PHE A 22 -3.75 -11.29 13.49
C PHE A 22 -2.28 -10.98 13.79
N LEU A 23 -1.95 -9.70 13.99
CA LEU A 23 -0.58 -9.25 14.21
C LEU A 23 -0.28 -9.04 15.70
N GLU A 24 0.82 -9.64 16.15
CA GLU A 24 1.43 -9.39 17.44
C GLU A 24 2.11 -8.01 17.50
N ALA A 25 2.49 -7.57 18.70
CA ALA A 25 3.34 -6.39 18.88
C ALA A 25 4.64 -6.53 18.09
N GLU A 26 5.18 -5.41 17.62
CA GLU A 26 6.43 -5.36 16.84
C GLU A 26 6.40 -6.18 15.52
N ALA A 27 5.22 -6.61 15.07
CA ALA A 27 5.09 -7.26 13.78
C ALA A 27 5.44 -6.31 12.63
N VAL A 28 6.15 -6.83 11.63
CA VAL A 28 6.47 -6.10 10.41
C VAL A 28 5.37 -6.30 9.37
N LEU A 29 4.89 -5.21 8.81
CA LEU A 29 3.98 -5.18 7.67
C LEU A 29 4.79 -4.80 6.42
N VAL A 30 4.71 -5.62 5.38
CA VAL A 30 5.23 -5.33 4.04
C VAL A 30 4.06 -5.37 3.07
N ALA A 31 3.72 -4.24 2.45
CA ALA A 31 2.56 -4.15 1.56
C ALA A 31 2.95 -3.60 0.19
N LEU A 32 2.51 -4.29 -0.86
CA LEU A 32 2.67 -3.84 -2.24
C LEU A 32 1.55 -2.87 -2.61
N ILE A 33 1.90 -1.60 -2.75
CA ILE A 33 1.04 -0.52 -3.20
C ILE A 33 0.90 -0.59 -4.71
N LYS A 34 -0.34 -0.71 -5.17
CA LYS A 34 -0.73 -0.76 -6.58
C LYS A 34 -1.62 0.42 -6.91
N PRO A 35 -1.09 1.55 -7.43
CA PRO A 35 -1.85 2.79 -7.62
C PRO A 35 -3.17 2.62 -8.37
N GLN A 36 -3.24 1.70 -9.33
CA GLN A 36 -4.44 1.38 -10.10
C GLN A 36 -5.63 0.87 -9.26
N PHE A 37 -5.40 0.39 -8.03
CA PHE A 37 -6.43 -0.05 -7.10
C PHE A 37 -6.70 0.96 -5.97
N GLU A 38 -5.95 2.06 -5.93
CA GLU A 38 -5.96 3.04 -4.83
C GLU A 38 -6.41 4.43 -5.29
N ALA A 39 -6.05 4.84 -6.51
CA ALA A 39 -6.31 6.18 -7.06
C ALA A 39 -7.79 6.48 -7.37
N GLY A 40 -8.71 5.57 -7.08
CA GLY A 40 -10.14 5.71 -7.39
C GLY A 40 -10.50 5.46 -8.87
N ARG A 41 -11.80 5.33 -9.15
CA ARG A 41 -12.31 4.92 -10.47
C ARG A 41 -12.01 5.93 -11.59
N GLU A 42 -12.00 7.22 -11.29
CA GLU A 42 -11.78 8.27 -12.29
C GLU A 42 -10.37 8.21 -12.88
N HIS A 43 -9.35 7.99 -12.04
CA HIS A 43 -7.97 7.91 -12.48
C HIS A 43 -7.64 6.57 -13.15
N ALA A 44 -8.24 5.46 -12.67
CA ALA A 44 -8.09 4.15 -13.30
C ALA A 44 -8.68 4.10 -14.73
N SER A 45 -9.77 4.84 -14.98
CA SER A 45 -10.49 4.81 -16.27
C SER A 45 -9.78 5.59 -17.38
N LYS A 46 -8.99 6.62 -17.05
CA LYS A 46 -8.31 7.49 -18.04
C LYS A 46 -7.15 6.81 -18.78
N GLY A 47 -6.69 5.63 -18.33
CA GLY A 47 -5.49 4.96 -18.85
C GLY A 47 -5.62 3.46 -19.08
N ALA A 48 -6.84 2.94 -19.31
CA ALA A 48 -7.14 1.50 -19.40
C ALA A 48 -6.67 0.70 -18.15
N GLY A 49 -6.69 1.35 -16.98
CA GLY A 49 -6.20 0.79 -15.72
C GLY A 49 -4.70 0.92 -15.48
N VAL A 50 -3.97 1.71 -16.28
CA VAL A 50 -2.56 2.03 -16.05
C VAL A 50 -2.40 3.47 -15.57
N ILE A 51 -1.88 3.65 -14.36
CA ILE A 51 -1.58 4.95 -13.77
C ILE A 51 -0.15 5.33 -14.17
N ARG A 52 -0.01 6.35 -15.02
CA ARG A 52 1.30 6.83 -15.50
C ARG A 52 1.77 8.11 -14.82
N ASP A 53 0.85 8.90 -14.28
CA ASP A 53 1.16 10.19 -13.67
C ASP A 53 1.91 9.98 -12.34
N PRO A 54 3.17 10.43 -12.22
CA PRO A 54 3.93 10.32 -10.99
C PRO A 54 3.29 11.04 -9.80
N ARG A 55 2.51 12.11 -10.05
CA ARG A 55 1.81 12.84 -8.98
C ARG A 55 0.76 11.96 -8.32
N ILE A 56 0.02 11.19 -9.12
CA ILE A 56 -0.96 10.22 -8.60
C ILE A 56 -0.24 9.11 -7.81
N HIS A 57 0.94 8.68 -8.26
CA HIS A 57 1.72 7.68 -7.50
C HIS A 57 2.12 8.20 -6.12
N GLU A 58 2.64 9.43 -6.06
CA GLU A 58 3.02 10.08 -4.81
C GLU A 58 1.82 10.27 -3.89
N GLU A 59 0.70 10.81 -4.40
CA GLU A 59 -0.54 10.98 -3.65
C GLU A 59 -1.06 9.66 -3.05
N VAL A 60 -1.03 8.57 -3.82
CA VAL A 60 -1.42 7.25 -3.34
C VAL A 60 -0.49 6.75 -2.24
N CYS A 61 0.82 6.86 -2.43
CA CYS A 61 1.81 6.42 -1.45
C CYS A 61 1.67 7.20 -0.14
N ASP A 62 1.56 8.52 -0.22
CA ASP A 62 1.36 9.40 0.93
C ASP A 62 0.06 9.11 1.66
N ALA A 63 -1.03 8.91 0.92
CA ALA A 63 -2.33 8.61 1.50
C ALA A 63 -2.31 7.26 2.25
N LEU A 64 -1.63 6.25 1.71
CA LEU A 64 -1.50 4.94 2.36
C LEU A 64 -0.53 4.96 3.53
N ALA A 65 0.58 5.70 3.44
CA ALA A 65 1.50 5.90 4.56
C ALA A 65 0.76 6.58 5.74
N LYS A 66 0.07 7.69 5.48
CA LYS A 66 -0.74 8.40 6.49
C LYS A 66 -1.83 7.54 7.08
N PHE A 67 -2.56 6.80 6.24
CA PHE A 67 -3.60 5.87 6.69
C PHE A 67 -3.03 4.79 7.60
N THR A 68 -1.92 4.15 7.19
CA THR A 68 -1.26 3.08 7.95
C THR A 68 -0.73 3.61 9.28
N ALA A 69 -0.11 4.79 9.28
CA ALA A 69 0.32 5.47 10.50
C ALA A 69 -0.87 5.80 11.43
N GLY A 70 -2.01 6.20 10.88
CA GLY A 70 -3.25 6.42 11.62
C GLY A 70 -3.82 5.17 12.31
N LEU A 71 -3.38 3.97 11.89
CA LEU A 71 -3.71 2.69 12.56
C LEU A 71 -2.72 2.33 13.67
N GLY A 72 -1.77 3.21 14.00
CA GLY A 72 -0.77 3.02 15.05
C GLY A 72 0.54 2.39 14.59
N PHE A 73 0.70 2.15 13.30
CA PHE A 73 1.96 1.64 12.74
C PHE A 73 3.00 2.76 12.60
N GLU A 74 4.27 2.41 12.79
CA GLU A 74 5.38 3.24 12.34
C GLU A 74 5.74 2.87 10.90
N VAL A 75 5.53 3.77 9.94
CA VAL A 75 5.93 3.55 8.55
C VAL A 75 7.44 3.76 8.42
N ILE A 76 8.18 2.70 8.10
CA ILE A 76 9.64 2.74 7.90
C ILE A 76 9.98 3.46 6.59
N GLY A 77 9.23 3.18 5.52
CA GLY A 77 9.48 3.79 4.23
C GLY A 77 8.70 3.14 3.09
N ILE A 78 8.76 3.80 1.94
CA ILE A 78 8.17 3.35 0.67
C ILE A 78 9.24 3.43 -0.41
N ILE A 79 9.41 2.36 -1.19
CA ILE A 79 10.34 2.30 -2.32
C ILE A 79 9.64 1.86 -3.60
N PRO A 80 10.14 2.23 -4.79
CA PRO A 80 9.66 1.65 -6.04
C PRO A 80 9.90 0.13 -6.06
N PHE A 81 8.91 -0.63 -6.51
CA PHE A 81 9.07 -2.06 -6.75
C PHE A 81 9.93 -2.29 -8.02
N PRO A 82 10.85 -3.27 -8.03
CA PRO A 82 11.85 -3.40 -9.09
C PRO A 82 11.27 -3.84 -10.45
N ILE A 83 10.05 -4.39 -10.45
CA ILE A 83 9.35 -4.80 -11.67
C ILE A 83 8.02 -4.07 -11.80
N LEU A 84 7.55 -3.95 -13.04
CA LEU A 84 6.22 -3.41 -13.33
C LEU A 84 5.15 -4.49 -13.15
N GLY A 85 3.95 -4.08 -12.76
CA GLY A 85 2.79 -4.96 -12.74
C GLY A 85 2.42 -5.46 -14.15
N PRO A 86 1.55 -6.46 -14.29
CA PRO A 86 1.29 -7.14 -15.58
C PRO A 86 0.84 -6.23 -16.74
N LYS A 87 0.18 -5.10 -16.43
CA LYS A 87 -0.26 -4.09 -17.41
C LYS A 87 0.69 -2.90 -17.55
N GLY A 88 1.87 -2.97 -16.94
CA GLY A 88 2.87 -1.89 -16.93
C GLY A 88 2.66 -0.83 -15.85
N ASN A 89 1.86 -1.11 -14.81
CA ASN A 89 1.74 -0.19 -13.68
C ASN A 89 3.04 -0.17 -12.87
N ARG A 90 3.46 1.04 -12.47
CA ARG A 90 4.50 1.19 -11.45
C ARG A 90 3.88 0.88 -10.10
N GLU A 91 4.52 -0.01 -9.35
CA GLU A 91 4.11 -0.45 -8.02
C GLU A 91 5.18 -0.06 -7.00
N PHE A 92 4.81 -0.01 -5.73
CA PHE A 92 5.68 0.47 -4.65
C PHE A 92 5.58 -0.45 -3.44
N LEU A 93 6.69 -0.66 -2.74
CA LEU A 93 6.72 -1.49 -1.54
C LEU A 93 6.76 -0.58 -0.30
N MET A 94 5.78 -0.73 0.58
CA MET A 94 5.74 -0.07 1.89
C MET A 94 6.15 -1.04 2.99
N ALA A 95 7.02 -0.59 3.89
CA ALA A 95 7.35 -1.30 5.11
C ALA A 95 6.89 -0.49 6.33
N ALA A 96 6.30 -1.16 7.32
CA ALA A 96 5.86 -0.56 8.57
C ALA A 96 5.98 -1.55 9.73
N VAL A 97 6.03 -1.05 10.98
CA VAL A 97 6.14 -1.87 12.19
C VAL A 97 4.98 -1.57 13.13
N ALA A 98 4.36 -2.62 13.67
CA ALA A 98 3.32 -2.50 14.68
C ALA A 98 3.91 -1.95 15.99
N PRO A 99 3.14 -1.19 16.79
CA PRO A 99 3.66 -0.59 18.01
C PRO A 99 4.09 -1.66 19.03
N LYS A 100 5.05 -1.30 19.88
CA LYS A 100 5.58 -2.18 20.96
C LYS A 100 4.55 -2.52 22.02
N HIS A 101 3.55 -1.65 22.19
CA HIS A 101 2.46 -1.82 23.15
C HIS A 101 1.17 -1.59 22.40
N ARG A 102 0.33 -2.62 22.33
CA ARG A 102 -0.96 -2.60 21.63
C ARG A 102 -2.07 -2.90 22.62
#